data_AF-A0A7C3P4W6-F1
#
_entry.id   AF-A0A7C3P4W6-F1
#
_cell.length_a   1.000
_cell.length_b   1.000
_cell.length_c   1.000
_cell.angle_alpha   90.00
_cell.angle_beta   90.00
_cell.angle_gamma   90.00
#
_symmetry.space_group_name_H-M   'P 1'
#
loop_
_entity.id
_entity.type
_entity.pdbx_description
1 polymer ?
#
loop_
_entity_poly.entity_id
_entity_poly.type
_entity_poly.pdbx_seq_one_letter_code
_entity_poly.pdbx_strand_id
1 'polypeptide(L)'
;MTKTEQRLFNTLDIYHAAFLSLNGISPTLELRNGRVVFVFPATDELYKLTMSFNSNVNVPVADFVTMIKTLRAQMLSIRGRRQ
;
A
#
# COMPACT_ATOMS: atom_id res chain seq x y z
N MET A 1 31.15 2.77 -2.01
CA MET A 1 29.74 3.13 -2.27
C MET A 1 28.91 2.57 -1.12
N THR A 2 28.53 3.43 -0.17
CA THR A 2 27.72 3.05 1.00
C THR A 2 26.31 2.70 0.52
N LYS A 3 25.86 1.49 0.85
CA LYS A 3 24.52 0.99 0.55
C LYS A 3 23.54 1.78 1.41
N THR A 4 22.92 2.82 0.87
CA THR A 4 21.86 3.55 1.57
C THR A 4 20.73 2.55 1.83
N GLU A 5 20.53 2.17 3.10
CA GLU A 5 19.38 1.35 3.48
C GLU A 5 18.11 2.10 3.07
N GLN A 6 17.39 1.54 2.09
CA GLN A 6 16.10 2.07 1.70
C GLN A 6 15.15 1.94 2.89
N ARG A 7 14.74 3.07 3.44
CA ARG A 7 13.71 3.10 4.48
C ARG A 7 12.40 2.59 3.88
N LEU A 8 11.71 1.72 4.61
CA LEU A 8 10.44 1.14 4.18
C LEU A 8 9.31 1.66 5.07
N PHE A 9 8.18 1.97 4.45
CA PHE A 9 6.92 2.25 5.12
C PHE A 9 6.05 0.98 5.06
N ASN A 10 5.56 0.54 6.22
CA ASN A 10 4.73 -0.65 6.33
C ASN A 10 3.36 -0.24 6.88
N THR A 11 2.29 -0.72 6.24
CA THR A 11 0.91 -0.53 6.75
C THR A 11 0.08 -1.80 6.62
N LEU A 12 -0.87 -1.96 7.53
CA LEU A 12 -1.94 -2.96 7.45
C LEU A 12 -3.24 -2.37 6.89
N ASP A 13 -3.28 -1.06 6.68
CA ASP A 13 -4.46 -0.33 6.21
C ASP A 13 -4.57 -0.42 4.68
N ILE A 14 -5.59 -1.14 4.22
CA ILE A 14 -5.87 -1.30 2.79
C ILE A 14 -6.36 -0.01 2.12
N TYR A 15 -7.00 0.90 2.85
CA TYR A 15 -7.50 2.17 2.29
C TYR A 15 -6.35 3.13 2.05
N HIS A 16 -5.43 3.22 3.01
CA HIS A 16 -4.19 3.99 2.83
C HIS A 16 -3.35 3.41 1.69
N ALA A 17 -3.18 2.08 1.66
CA ALA A 17 -2.46 1.41 0.58
C ALA A 17 -3.13 1.60 -0.80
N ALA A 18 -4.46 1.56 -0.87
CA ALA A 18 -5.20 1.83 -2.10
C ALA A 18 -5.07 3.28 -2.54
N PHE A 19 -5.02 4.23 -1.61
CA PHE A 19 -4.85 5.65 -1.92
C PHE A 19 -3.46 5.92 -2.50
N LEU A 20 -2.42 5.33 -1.90
CA LEU A 20 -1.06 5.38 -2.43
C LEU A 20 -0.99 4.74 -3.84
N SER A 21 -1.62 3.58 -4.02
CA SER A 21 -1.65 2.87 -5.31
C SER A 21 -2.37 3.66 -6.40
N LEU A 22 -3.49 4.32 -6.05
CA LEU A 22 -4.24 5.20 -6.95
C LEU A 22 -3.38 6.38 -7.42
N ASN A 23 -2.47 6.87 -6.57
CA ASN A 23 -1.53 7.94 -6.86
C ASN A 23 -0.17 7.43 -7.40
N GLY A 24 -0.12 6.20 -7.91
CA GLY A 24 1.05 5.65 -8.62
C GLY A 24 2.11 4.98 -7.74
N ILE A 25 1.93 4.95 -6.42
CA ILE A 25 2.86 4.27 -5.50
C ILE A 25 2.28 2.91 -5.12
N SER A 26 2.80 1.83 -5.72
CA SER A 26 2.30 0.47 -5.47
C SER A 26 3.07 -0.24 -4.35
N PRO A 27 2.39 -1.04 -3.50
CA PRO A 27 3.05 -1.83 -2.46
C PRO A 27 3.64 -3.13 -3.00
N THR A 28 4.71 -3.59 -2.37
CA THR A 28 5.00 -5.02 -2.27
C THR A 28 4.17 -5.61 -1.13
N LEU A 29 3.58 -6.79 -1.33
CA LEU A 29 2.79 -7.46 -0.30
C LEU A 29 3.61 -8.57 0.35
N GLU A 30 3.69 -8.55 1.67
CA GLU A 30 4.41 -9.55 2.45
C GLU A 30 3.50 -10.26 3.45
N LEU A 31 3.63 -11.58 3.57
CA LEU A 31 2.93 -12.36 4.59
C LEU A 31 3.80 -12.42 5.86
N ARG A 32 3.46 -11.63 6.88
CA ARG A 32 4.14 -11.61 8.18
C ARG A 32 3.18 -12.10 9.26
N ASN A 33 3.52 -13.20 9.95
CA ASN A 33 2.72 -13.78 11.05
C ASN A 33 1.24 -14.00 10.67
N GLY A 34 0.98 -14.48 9.46
CA GLY A 34 -0.38 -14.73 8.96
C GLY A 34 -1.17 -13.49 8.53
N ARG A 35 -0.58 -12.29 8.64
CA ARG A 35 -1.16 -11.04 8.13
C ARG A 35 -0.43 -10.59 6.87
N VAL A 36 -1.16 -9.98 5.95
CA VAL A 36 -0.57 -9.38 4.75
C VAL A 36 -0.25 -7.93 5.09
N VAL A 37 1.01 -7.54 4.91
CA VAL A 37 1.55 -6.20 5.14
C VAL A 37 1.82 -5.56 3.79
N PHE A 38 1.37 -4.32 3.62
CA PHE A 38 1.71 -3.50 2.46
C PHE A 38 3.02 -2.76 2.74
N VAL A 39 4.02 -3.01 1.91
CA VAL A 39 5.38 -2.49 2.06
C VAL A 39 5.68 -1.55 0.91
N PHE A 40 6.00 -0.31 1.25
CA PHE A 40 6.28 0.76 0.31
C PHE A 40 7.69 1.33 0.53
N PRO A 41 8.35 1.87 -0.51
CA PRO A 41 9.53 2.69 -0.30
C PRO A 41 9.14 3.97 0.46
N ALA A 42 9.83 4.28 1.56
CA ALA A 42 9.58 5.49 2.33
C ALA A 42 10.21 6.70 1.63
N THR A 43 9.47 7.27 0.68
CA THR A 43 9.84 8.48 -0.06
C THR A 43 9.13 9.71 0.49
N ASP A 44 9.65 10.90 0.22
CA ASP A 44 8.97 12.16 0.58
C ASP A 44 7.58 12.28 -0.06
N GLU A 45 7.42 11.74 -1.27
CA GLU A 45 6.15 11.70 -1.97
C GLU A 45 5.11 10.83 -1.23
N LEU A 46 5.51 9.67 -0.72
CA LEU A 46 4.65 8.83 0.10
C LEU A 46 4.15 9.59 1.34
N TYR A 47 5.03 10.34 2.01
CA TYR A 47 4.64 11.12 3.19
C TYR A 47 3.70 12.27 2.83
N LYS A 48 3.92 12.97 1.71
CA LYS A 48 2.98 13.98 1.21
C LYS A 48 1.61 13.39 0.93
N LEU A 49 1.54 12.27 0.22
CA LEU A 49 0.28 11.58 -0.08
C LEU A 49 -0.40 11.05 1.19
N THR A 50 0.36 10.59 2.18
CA THR A 50 -0.18 10.19 3.49
C THR A 50 -0.82 11.36 4.22
N MET A 51 -0.21 12.55 4.16
CA MET A 51 -0.82 13.76 4.71
C MET A 51 -2.11 14.13 3.97
N SER A 52 -2.13 14.02 2.63
CA SER A 52 -3.33 14.25 1.82
C SER A 52 -4.46 13.27 2.17
N PHE A 53 -4.15 11.98 2.31
CA PHE A 53 -5.11 10.97 2.75
C PHE A 53 -5.76 11.34 4.09
N ASN A 54 -4.95 11.75 5.06
CA ASN A 54 -5.42 12.17 6.38
C ASN A 54 -6.17 13.51 6.38
N SER A 55 -6.04 14.30 5.31
CA SER A 55 -6.71 15.61 5.15
C SER A 55 -8.07 15.50 4.46
N ASN A 56 -8.59 14.29 4.26
CA ASN A 56 -9.90 14.03 3.67
C ASN A 56 -10.09 14.67 2.28
N VAL A 57 -9.06 14.55 1.42
CA VAL A 57 -9.12 15.03 0.04
C VAL A 57 -10.13 14.23 -0.79
N ASN A 58 -10.73 14.87 -1.80
CA ASN A 58 -11.63 14.19 -2.72
C ASN A 58 -10.89 13.14 -3.56
N VAL A 59 -11.53 11.98 -3.78
CA VAL A 59 -11.01 10.91 -4.64
C VAL A 59 -12.08 10.41 -5.62
N PRO A 60 -11.72 10.03 -6.85
CA PRO A 60 -12.62 9.34 -7.75
C PRO A 60 -13.05 7.99 -7.15
N VAL A 61 -14.32 7.89 -6.74
CA VAL A 61 -14.82 6.75 -5.95
C VAL A 61 -14.66 5.42 -6.70
N ALA A 62 -14.97 5.40 -8.00
CA ALA A 62 -14.90 4.18 -8.81
C ALA A 62 -13.46 3.63 -8.90
N ASP A 63 -12.49 4.50 -9.14
CA ASP A 63 -11.08 4.12 -9.26
C ASP A 63 -10.52 3.70 -7.90
N PHE A 64 -10.84 4.45 -6.84
CA PHE A 64 -10.40 4.12 -5.49
C PHE A 64 -10.94 2.75 -5.02
N VAL A 65 -12.23 2.49 -5.22
CA VAL A 65 -12.83 1.18 -4.91
C VAL A 65 -12.23 0.06 -5.76
N THR A 66 -11.88 0.34 -7.02
CA THR A 66 -11.18 -0.61 -7.89
C THR A 66 -9.80 -0.95 -7.33
N MET A 67 -9.03 0.04 -6.86
CA MET A 67 -7.74 -0.20 -6.20
C MET A 67 -7.87 -1.06 -4.94
N ILE A 68 -8.87 -0.79 -4.09
CA ILE A 68 -9.14 -1.60 -2.90
C ILE A 68 -9.41 -3.06 -3.28
N LYS A 69 -10.26 -3.30 -4.30
CA LYS A 69 -10.59 -4.65 -4.78
C LYS A 69 -9.36 -5.37 -5.34
N THR A 70 -8.53 -4.67 -6.12
CA THR A 70 -7.28 -5.20 -6.66
C THR A 70 -6.33 -5.63 -5.55
N LEU A 71 -6.08 -4.77 -4.57
CA LEU A 71 -5.21 -5.11 -3.42
C LEU A 71 -5.79 -6.26 -2.60
N ARG A 72 -7.11 -6.31 -2.39
CA ARG A 72 -7.76 -7.41 -1.68
C ARG A 72 -7.61 -8.74 -2.41
N ALA A 73 -7.74 -8.76 -3.74
CA ALA A 73 -7.52 -9.95 -4.55
C ALA A 73 -6.08 -10.45 -4.41
N GLN A 74 -5.10 -9.54 -4.42
CA GLN A 74 -3.69 -9.87 -4.19
C GLN A 74 -3.44 -10.45 -2.79
N MET A 75 -4.05 -9.87 -1.74
CA MET A 75 -3.96 -10.42 -0.37
C MET A 75 -4.48 -11.85 -0.28
N LEU A 76 -5.63 -12.14 -0.92
CA LEU A 76 -6.22 -13.47 -0.94
C LEU A 76 -5.33 -14.46 -1.68
N SER A 77 -4.76 -14.07 -2.82
CA SER A 77 -3.81 -14.89 -3.57
C SER A 77 -2.59 -15.27 -2.73
N ILE A 78 -2.00 -14.31 -1.99
CA ILE A 78 -0.84 -14.57 -1.13
C ILE A 78 -1.18 -15.49 0.04
N ARG A 79 -2.36 -15.34 0.66
CA ARG A 79 -2.80 -16.23 1.74
C ARG A 79 -3.13 -17.64 1.24
N GLY A 80 -3.68 -17.76 0.04
CA GLY A 80 -4.01 -19.03 -0.60
C GLY A 80 -2.79 -19.83 -1.10
N ARG A 81 -1.61 -19.21 -1.18
CA ARG A 81 -0.34 -19.90 -1.47
C ARG A 81 0.23 -20.71 -0.29
N ARG A 82 -0.48 -20.83 0.83
CA ARG A 82 -0.22 -21.87 1.83
C ARG A 82 -0.59 -23.23 1.22
N GLN A 83 0.36 -23.86 0.55
CA GLN A 83 0.42 -25.32 0.38
C GLN A 83 1.49 -25.86 1.32
#